data_AF-A0A0G0L3C9-F1
#
_entry.id   AF-A0A0G0L3C9-F1
#
_cell.length_a   1.000
_cell.length_b   1.000
_cell.length_c   1.000
_cell.angle_alpha   90.00
_cell.angle_beta   90.00
_cell.angle_gamma   90.00
#
_symmetry.space_group_name_H-M   'P 1'
#
loop_
_entity.id
_entity.type
_entity.pdbx_description
1 polymer ?
#
loop_
_entity_poly.entity_id
_entity_poly.type
_entity_poly.pdbx_seq_one_letter_code
_entity_poly.pdbx_strand_id
1 'polypeptide(L)'
;IECEHQGKCNEQCTEAFKIIPDELAFYKRMNLPLPHLCPNCRYYNRLKQRNPLKLWHRKCMKEGCNNEFETSYAPDKLEIIYCEKCYQREVY
;
A
#
# COMPACT_ATOMS: atom_id res chain seq x y z
N ILE A 1 19.66 -7.88 -14.32
CA ILE A 1 19.19 -6.50 -14.12
C ILE A 1 19.57 -6.12 -12.71
N GLU A 2 20.12 -4.92 -12.51
CA GLU A 2 20.45 -4.42 -11.18
C GLU A 2 19.24 -3.74 -10.54
N CYS A 3 19.12 -3.85 -9.22
CA CYS A 3 18.14 -3.18 -8.40
C CYS A 3 18.64 -1.77 -8.08
N GLU A 4 17.79 -0.77 -8.31
CA GLU A 4 18.10 0.63 -8.06
C GLU A 4 18.59 0.92 -6.62
N HIS A 5 18.14 0.13 -5.64
CA HIS A 5 18.53 0.30 -4.24
C HIS A 5 19.98 -0.10 -3.92
N GLN A 6 20.71 -0.79 -4.83
CA GLN A 6 22.13 -1.15 -4.66
C GLN A 6 22.50 -1.71 -3.27
N GLY A 7 21.63 -2.57 -2.71
CA GLY A 7 21.86 -3.19 -1.40
C GLY A 7 21.67 -2.27 -0.18
N LYS A 8 21.38 -0.98 -0.37
CA LYS A 8 21.23 0.01 0.72
C LYS A 8 19.90 -0.10 1.49
N CYS A 9 19.02 -1.03 1.12
CA CYS A 9 17.70 -1.19 1.72
C CYS A 9 17.61 -2.44 2.62
N ASN A 10 16.94 -2.32 3.78
CA ASN A 10 16.76 -3.38 4.79
C ASN A 10 15.70 -4.44 4.41
N GLU A 11 15.45 -4.64 3.11
CA GLU A 11 14.34 -5.44 2.57
C GLU A 11 14.83 -6.75 1.91
N GLN A 12 15.97 -7.27 2.35
CA GLN A 12 16.63 -8.45 1.76
C GLN A 12 16.80 -8.31 0.24
N CYS A 13 17.46 -7.24 -0.18
CA CYS A 13 17.71 -6.98 -1.60
C CYS A 13 18.73 -7.97 -2.14
N THR A 14 18.43 -8.60 -3.26
CA THR A 14 19.37 -9.48 -3.97
C THR A 14 20.35 -8.74 -4.87
N GLU A 15 20.25 -7.40 -4.94
CA GLU A 15 21.03 -6.47 -5.78
C GLU A 15 20.92 -6.73 -7.29
N ALA A 16 21.18 -7.95 -7.74
CA ALA A 16 20.87 -8.43 -9.08
C ALA A 16 19.62 -9.32 -9.05
N PHE A 17 18.79 -9.20 -10.10
CA PHE A 17 17.70 -10.12 -10.36
C PHE A 17 17.59 -10.43 -11.85
N LYS A 18 17.00 -11.59 -12.15
CA LYS A 18 16.77 -12.09 -13.51
C LYS A 18 15.27 -12.05 -13.80
N ILE A 19 14.93 -11.64 -15.03
CA ILE A 19 13.58 -11.76 -15.58
C ILE A 19 13.57 -13.02 -16.46
N ILE A 20 12.60 -13.91 -16.22
CA ILE A 20 12.44 -15.15 -16.99
C ILE A 20 11.80 -14.81 -18.35
N PRO A 21 12.08 -15.55 -19.44
CA PRO A 21 11.49 -15.26 -20.76
C PRO A 21 9.96 -15.14 -20.75
N ASP A 22 9.27 -15.95 -19.96
CA ASP A 22 7.81 -15.91 -19.80
C ASP A 22 7.34 -14.60 -19.16
N GLU A 23 8.06 -14.10 -18.15
CA GLU A 23 7.77 -12.79 -17.55
C GLU A 23 7.98 -11.68 -18.57
N LEU A 24 9.06 -11.71 -19.34
CA LEU A 24 9.32 -10.73 -20.39
C LEU A 24 8.22 -10.74 -21.47
N ALA A 25 7.74 -11.92 -21.87
CA ALA A 25 6.64 -12.05 -22.80
C ALA A 25 5.34 -11.46 -22.23
N PHE A 26 5.08 -11.64 -20.93
CA PHE A 26 3.96 -11.04 -20.23
C PHE A 26 4.04 -9.50 -20.23
N TYR A 27 5.18 -8.91 -19.85
CA TYR A 27 5.37 -7.45 -19.85
C TYR A 27 5.14 -6.85 -21.25
N LYS A 28 5.64 -7.51 -22.31
CA LYS A 28 5.42 -7.08 -23.71
C LYS A 28 3.95 -7.17 -24.12
N ARG A 29 3.27 -8.28 -23.81
CA ARG A 29 1.86 -8.48 -24.18
C ARG A 29 0.94 -7.47 -23.51
N MET A 30 1.21 -7.15 -22.24
CA MET A 30 0.41 -6.20 -21.46
C MET A 30 0.85 -4.74 -21.64
N ASN A 31 1.87 -4.48 -22.47
CA ASN A 31 2.48 -3.16 -22.67
C ASN A 31 2.87 -2.47 -21.34
N LEU A 32 3.52 -3.25 -20.45
CA LEU A 32 3.93 -2.80 -19.12
C LEU A 32 5.43 -2.49 -19.07
N PRO A 33 5.87 -1.46 -18.33
CA PRO A 33 7.28 -1.17 -18.14
C PRO A 33 7.97 -2.27 -17.33
N LEU A 34 9.24 -2.52 -17.64
CA LEU A 34 10.06 -3.47 -16.90
C LEU A 34 10.37 -2.94 -15.49
N PRO A 35 10.40 -3.81 -14.48
CA PRO A 35 10.71 -3.40 -13.11
C PRO A 35 12.18 -3.00 -12.97
N HIS A 36 12.44 -1.87 -12.31
CA HIS A 36 13.79 -1.42 -11.90
C HIS A 36 14.19 -1.91 -10.49
N LEU A 37 13.20 -2.38 -9.72
CA LEU A 37 13.39 -2.91 -8.38
C LEU A 37 13.32 -4.44 -8.39
N CYS A 38 14.11 -5.06 -7.53
CA CYS A 38 14.06 -6.51 -7.33
C CYS A 38 12.71 -6.97 -6.76
N PRO A 39 12.35 -8.26 -6.90
CA PRO A 39 11.08 -8.79 -6.41
C PRO A 39 10.83 -8.51 -4.93
N ASN A 40 11.86 -8.62 -4.07
CA ASN A 40 11.75 -8.38 -2.64
C ASN A 40 11.46 -6.90 -2.34
N CYS A 41 12.24 -5.96 -2.90
CA CYS A 41 11.99 -4.53 -2.71
C CYS A 41 10.61 -4.11 -3.21
N ARG A 42 10.15 -4.67 -4.34
CA ARG A 42 8.78 -4.43 -4.84
C ARG A 42 7.73 -4.96 -3.86
N TYR A 43 7.97 -6.14 -3.29
CA TYR A 43 7.07 -6.74 -2.30
C TYR A 43 6.98 -5.89 -1.03
N TYR A 44 8.12 -5.49 -0.45
CA TYR A 44 8.15 -4.66 0.75
C TYR A 44 7.59 -3.25 0.53
N ASN A 45 7.81 -2.65 -0.64
CA ASN A 45 7.16 -1.38 -0.99
C ASN A 45 5.64 -1.48 -1.02
N ARG A 46 5.08 -2.61 -1.50
CA ARG A 46 3.62 -2.84 -1.41
C ARG A 46 3.17 -3.05 0.03
N LEU A 47 3.96 -3.75 0.86
CA LEU A 47 3.64 -3.93 2.28
C LEU A 47 3.60 -2.60 3.03
N LYS A 48 4.50 -1.66 2.73
CA LYS A 48 4.52 -0.31 3.33
C LYS A 48 3.28 0.51 3.03
N GLN A 49 2.63 0.26 1.89
CA GLN A 49 1.38 0.94 1.51
C GLN A 49 0.15 0.34 2.21
N ARG A 50 0.26 -0.87 2.77
CA ARG A 50 -0.84 -1.47 3.50
C ARG A 50 -0.99 -0.78 4.84
N ASN A 51 -2.24 -0.63 5.27
CA ASN A 51 -2.50 -0.22 6.63
C ASN A 51 -1.89 -1.26 7.59
N PRO A 52 -1.26 -0.80 8.67
CA PRO A 52 -0.71 -1.68 9.69
C PRO A 52 -1.78 -2.59 10.28
N LEU A 53 -1.36 -3.76 10.75
CA LEU A 53 -2.22 -4.74 11.43
C LEU A 53 -2.49 -4.31 12.89
N LYS A 54 -2.94 -3.07 13.07
CA LYS A 54 -3.33 -2.51 14.35
C LYS A 54 -4.66 -1.78 14.14
N LEU A 55 -5.59 -2.01 15.05
CA LEU A 55 -6.83 -1.26 15.11
C LEU A 55 -6.71 -0.16 16.15
N TRP A 56 -7.28 0.99 15.83
CA TRP A 56 -7.39 2.14 16.71
C TRP A 56 -8.85 2.48 16.90
N HIS A 57 -9.19 2.83 18.14
CA HIS A 57 -10.50 3.37 18.47
C HIS A 57 -10.60 4.80 17.93
N ARG A 58 -11.60 5.07 17.08
CA ARG A 58 -11.86 6.41 16.54
C ARG A 58 -13.34 6.76 16.62
N LYS A 59 -13.60 8.07 16.66
CA LYS A 59 -14.94 8.65 16.57
C LYS A 59 -15.18 9.16 15.15
N CYS A 60 -16.43 9.06 14.68
CA CYS A 60 -16.86 9.66 13.43
C CYS A 60 -16.54 11.17 13.44
N MET A 61 -15.86 11.66 12.40
CA MET A 61 -15.46 13.06 12.29
C MET A 61 -16.56 13.94 11.67
N LYS A 62 -17.79 13.42 11.51
CA LYS A 62 -18.93 14.21 11.04
C LYS A 62 -19.56 14.96 12.20
N GLU A 63 -19.75 16.27 12.01
CA GLU A 63 -20.46 17.12 12.96
C GLU A 63 -21.84 16.53 13.31
N GLY A 64 -22.12 16.42 14.61
CA GLY A 64 -23.37 15.82 15.13
C GLY A 64 -23.41 14.29 15.16
N CYS A 65 -22.34 13.58 14.75
CA CYS A 65 -22.26 12.14 14.89
C CYS A 65 -21.44 11.73 16.12
N ASN A 66 -22.02 10.90 17.00
CA ASN A 66 -21.34 10.37 18.19
C ASN A 66 -20.94 8.89 18.06
N ASN A 67 -20.94 8.35 16.83
CA ASN A 67 -20.59 6.95 16.63
C ASN A 67 -19.08 6.72 16.78
N GLU A 68 -18.72 5.65 17.49
CA GLU A 68 -17.34 5.19 17.69
C GLU A 68 -17.14 3.82 17.06
N PHE A 69 -15.94 3.57 16.53
CA PHE A 69 -15.61 2.35 15.81
C PHE A 69 -14.10 2.12 15.74
N GLU A 70 -13.73 0.88 15.44
CA GLU A 70 -12.34 0.48 15.27
C GLU A 70 -11.92 0.62 13.80
N THR A 71 -10.76 1.21 13.57
CA THR A 71 -10.21 1.39 12.21
C THR A 71 -8.73 1.07 12.16
N SER A 72 -8.22 0.71 10.97
CA SER A 72 -6.79 0.58 10.72
C SER A 72 -6.09 1.91 10.41
N TYR A 73 -6.77 3.03 10.63
CA TYR A 73 -6.21 4.37 10.43
C TYR A 73 -5.78 4.95 11.77
N ALA A 74 -4.49 5.24 11.90
CA ALA A 74 -3.91 5.79 13.13
C ALA A 74 -4.48 7.19 13.45
N PRO A 75 -4.66 7.55 14.73
CA PRO A 75 -5.10 8.88 15.18
C PRO A 75 -4.32 10.04 14.57
N ASP A 76 -3.01 9.85 14.39
CA ASP A 76 -2.06 10.86 13.88
C ASP A 76 -2.24 11.18 12.39
N LYS A 77 -3.05 10.39 11.68
CA LYS A 77 -3.37 10.64 10.28
C LYS A 77 -4.40 11.75 10.14
N LEU A 78 -4.19 12.61 9.14
CA LEU A 78 -5.01 13.79 8.83
C LEU A 78 -6.26 13.46 8.00
N GLU A 79 -6.43 12.21 7.55
CA GLU A 79 -7.59 11.84 6.75
C GLU A 79 -8.89 11.89 7.58
N ILE A 80 -9.96 12.40 6.98
CA ILE A 80 -11.30 12.46 7.61
C ILE A 80 -11.93 11.07 7.55
N ILE A 81 -12.39 10.57 8.68
CA ILE A 81 -12.97 9.24 8.80
C ILE A 81 -14.43 9.33 9.25
N TYR A 82 -15.31 8.84 8.40
CA TYR A 82 -16.75 8.74 8.68
C TYR A 82 -17.14 7.32 9.06
N CYS A 83 -18.20 7.20 9.86
CA CYS A 83 -18.87 5.92 10.03
C CYS A 83 -19.61 5.53 8.75
N GLU A 84 -19.93 4.25 8.60
CA GLU A 84 -20.60 3.70 7.42
C GLU A 84 -21.85 4.52 7.02
N LYS A 85 -22.73 4.82 7.98
CA LYS A 85 -23.97 5.58 7.74
C LYS A 85 -23.72 7.01 7.27
N CYS A 86 -22.69 7.67 7.80
CA CYS A 86 -22.35 9.04 7.44
C CYS A 86 -21.68 9.10 6.06
N TYR A 87 -20.81 8.13 5.77
CA TYR A 87 -20.17 7.99 4.47
C TYR A 87 -21.19 7.73 3.35
N GLN A 88 -22.12 6.80 3.57
CA GLN A 88 -23.19 6.48 2.59
C GLN A 88 -24.03 7.70 2.22
N ARG A 89 -24.30 8.59 3.18
CA ARG A 89 -25.07 9.83 2.96
C ARG A 89 -24.29 10.95 2.25
N GLU A 90 -22.97 10.87 2.18
CA GLU A 90 -22.15 11.88 1.49
C GLU A 90 -21.78 11.45 0.08
N VAL A 91 -21.65 10.14 -0.14
CA VAL A 91 -21.24 9.58 -1.43
C VAL A 91 -22.44 9.27 -2.34
N TYR A 92 -23.60 8.96 -1.77
CA TYR A 92 -24.85 8.72 -2.48
C TYR A 92 -25.90 9.78 -2.13
#